data_AF-A0A2S7AEJ2-F1
#
_entry.id   AF-A0A2S7AEJ2-F1
#
_cell.length_a   1.000
_cell.length_b   1.000
_cell.length_c   1.000
_cell.angle_alpha   90.00
_cell.angle_beta   90.00
_cell.angle_gamma   90.00
#
_symmetry.space_group_name_H-M   'P 1'
#
loop_
_entity.id
_entity.type
_entity.pdbx_description
1 polymer ?
#
loop_
_entity_poly.entity_id
_entity_poly.type
_entity_poly.pdbx_seq_one_letter_code
_entity_poly.pdbx_strand_id
1 'polypeptide(L)'
;MEVKAKLAIKTLGALAAAMLAGIGSANACCPGDGTVAKLAATGLGESAPRATNLAVDPTWRIYEFQREGMLYLQINDASGVVRGAVGRAGELLWVLPMGKDVSRIAVSTLVVPAIAQLVYQTDNFTVHLIPSTSGERWIVTRTK
;
A
#
# COMPACT_ATOMS: atom_id res chain seq x y z
N MET A 1 42.09 6.99 66.17
CA MET A 1 43.11 7.50 65.22
C MET A 1 43.05 6.59 64.00
N GLU A 2 42.67 7.17 62.85
CA GLU A 2 42.73 6.57 61.51
C GLU A 2 44.17 6.11 61.20
N VAL A 3 44.54 5.31 60.20
CA VAL A 3 44.13 5.17 58.80
C VAL A 3 44.77 3.85 58.29
N LYS A 4 44.15 3.14 57.34
CA LYS A 4 44.72 2.76 56.02
C LYS A 4 44.08 1.51 55.42
N ALA A 5 43.11 1.77 54.55
CA ALA A 5 42.72 0.90 53.47
C ALA A 5 43.89 0.62 52.52
N LYS A 6 43.97 -0.62 52.00
CA LYS A 6 44.55 -0.91 50.69
C LYS A 6 43.66 -1.89 49.95
N LEU A 7 43.15 -1.39 48.83
CA LEU A 7 42.39 -2.06 47.79
C LEU A 7 43.35 -2.83 46.87
N ALA A 8 43.07 -4.09 46.53
CA ALA A 8 43.60 -4.72 45.32
C ALA A 8 42.69 -5.86 44.85
N ILE A 9 42.01 -5.57 43.73
CA ILE A 9 41.17 -6.44 42.90
C ILE A 9 42.04 -7.48 42.18
N LYS A 10 41.53 -8.71 41.99
CA LYS A 10 41.50 -9.42 40.68
C LYS A 10 40.90 -10.84 40.77
N THR A 11 39.68 -10.96 40.25
CA THR A 11 39.17 -12.00 39.31
C THR A 11 39.61 -13.47 39.47
N LEU A 12 38.66 -14.41 39.62
CA LEU A 12 38.30 -15.40 38.57
C LEU A 12 37.21 -16.38 39.04
N GLY A 13 36.28 -16.72 38.14
CA GLY A 13 35.57 -18.02 38.08
C GLY A 13 34.33 -18.17 38.98
N ALA A 14 33.10 -17.89 38.52
CA ALA A 14 32.25 -18.70 37.63
C ALA A 14 31.72 -20.00 38.27
N LEU A 15 30.43 -20.01 38.64
CA LEU A 15 29.36 -20.83 38.04
C LEU A 15 28.06 -20.63 38.85
N ALA A 16 27.04 -20.01 38.24
CA ALA A 16 25.71 -19.93 38.84
C ALA A 16 24.64 -20.31 37.81
N ALA A 17 24.00 -21.43 38.10
CA ALA A 17 22.60 -21.80 37.90
C ALA A 17 21.94 -21.64 36.52
N ALA A 18 21.52 -22.81 36.00
CA ALA A 18 20.71 -23.06 34.83
C ALA A 18 19.51 -22.11 34.65
N MET A 19 19.42 -21.50 33.46
CA MET A 19 18.22 -20.81 32.99
C MET A 19 17.31 -21.76 32.23
N LEU A 20 16.00 -21.64 32.49
CA LEU A 20 14.89 -22.27 31.78
C LEU A 20 15.01 -22.07 30.26
N ALA A 21 15.13 -23.17 29.51
CA ALA A 21 14.98 -23.14 28.06
C ALA A 21 13.48 -23.22 27.70
N GLY A 22 13.00 -22.17 27.05
CA GLY A 22 11.62 -21.94 26.68
C GLY A 22 11.07 -22.91 25.62
N ILE A 23 9.75 -23.02 25.65
CA ILE A 23 8.89 -23.72 24.71
C ILE A 23 9.12 -23.13 23.32
N GLY A 24 9.59 -23.96 22.37
CA GLY A 24 9.80 -23.54 20.99
C GLY A 24 8.46 -23.29 20.29
N SER A 25 8.17 -22.02 19.98
CA SER A 25 7.09 -21.66 19.07
C SER A 25 7.53 -21.94 17.63
N ALA A 26 7.20 -23.12 17.10
CA ALA A 26 7.28 -23.41 15.68
C ALA A 26 6.03 -22.86 14.98
N ASN A 27 6.08 -21.60 14.53
CA ASN A 27 5.15 -21.06 13.54
C ASN A 27 5.95 -20.42 12.40
N ALA A 28 6.50 -21.28 11.54
CA ALA A 28 7.06 -20.89 10.25
C ALA A 28 6.27 -21.59 9.15
N CYS A 29 5.06 -21.09 8.88
CA CYS A 29 4.34 -21.39 7.66
C CYS A 29 3.95 -20.06 7.02
N CYS A 30 4.57 -19.79 5.87
CA CYS A 30 4.42 -18.61 5.01
C CYS A 30 5.41 -17.46 5.30
N PRO A 31 6.42 -17.24 4.42
CA PRO A 31 7.10 -15.95 4.35
C PRO A 31 6.15 -14.98 3.62
N GLY A 32 5.07 -14.61 4.28
CA GLY A 32 4.43 -13.33 4.04
C GLY A 32 5.09 -12.39 5.03
N ASP A 33 5.94 -11.50 4.55
CA ASP A 33 6.28 -10.27 5.24
C ASP A 33 4.96 -9.56 5.55
N GLY A 34 4.36 -9.87 6.71
CA GLY A 34 3.09 -9.34 7.21
C GLY A 34 3.09 -7.82 7.46
N THR A 35 3.99 -7.10 6.80
CA THR A 35 3.91 -5.67 6.60
C THR A 35 2.80 -5.42 5.59
N VAL A 36 1.58 -5.24 6.08
CA VAL A 36 0.55 -4.53 5.29
C VAL A 36 1.19 -3.20 4.89
N ALA A 37 1.51 -3.05 3.60
CA ALA A 37 2.11 -1.82 3.10
C ALA A 37 1.18 -0.65 3.48
N LYS A 38 1.66 0.20 4.39
CA LYS A 38 0.84 1.31 4.89
C LYS A 38 0.57 2.26 3.73
N LEU A 39 -0.70 2.42 3.38
CA LEU A 39 -1.12 3.37 2.35
C LEU A 39 -0.77 4.80 2.77
N ALA A 40 -0.40 5.63 1.80
CA ALA A 40 -0.10 7.03 2.05
C ALA A 40 -1.35 7.77 2.53
N ALA A 41 -1.21 8.67 3.49
CA ALA A 41 -2.33 9.48 4.01
C ALA A 41 -2.46 10.86 3.34
N THR A 42 -1.46 11.25 2.55
CA THR A 42 -1.33 12.56 1.88
C THR A 42 -0.74 12.36 0.49
N GLY A 43 -0.86 13.38 -0.37
CA GLY A 43 -0.30 13.38 -1.73
C GLY A 43 -1.30 13.09 -2.84
N LEU A 44 -2.57 12.86 -2.50
CA LEU A 44 -3.65 12.83 -3.50
C LEU A 44 -3.69 14.16 -4.26
N GLY A 45 -3.67 14.11 -5.58
CA GLY A 45 -3.58 15.23 -6.51
C GLY A 45 -2.17 15.56 -6.98
N GLU A 46 -1.14 14.99 -6.36
CA GLU A 46 0.25 15.22 -6.77
C GLU A 46 0.62 14.42 -8.04
N SER A 47 1.54 14.95 -8.84
CA SER A 47 2.03 14.28 -10.04
C SER A 47 2.93 13.08 -9.74
N ALA A 48 3.67 13.14 -8.63
CA ALA A 48 4.57 12.11 -8.15
C ALA A 48 4.49 12.00 -6.62
N PRO A 49 3.38 11.48 -6.07
CA PRO A 49 3.20 11.36 -4.63
C PRO A 49 4.24 10.43 -4.02
N ARG A 50 4.54 10.62 -2.73
CA ARG A 50 5.30 9.66 -1.92
C ARG A 50 4.46 8.43 -1.55
N ALA A 51 4.02 7.70 -2.57
CA ALA A 51 3.23 6.48 -2.49
C ALA A 51 3.79 5.43 -3.46
N THR A 52 3.55 4.15 -3.16
CA THR A 52 3.97 3.04 -4.02
C THR A 52 3.18 3.07 -5.32
N ASN A 53 3.88 3.03 -6.47
CA ASN A 53 3.21 2.75 -7.74
C ASN A 53 2.84 1.27 -7.79
N LEU A 54 1.55 1.00 -7.99
CA LEU A 54 0.93 -0.30 -7.94
C LEU A 54 0.32 -0.72 -9.30
N ALA A 55 0.61 0.05 -10.37
CA ALA A 55 0.17 -0.29 -11.72
C ALA A 55 0.86 -1.57 -12.24
N VAL A 56 0.09 -2.39 -12.96
CA VAL A 56 0.58 -3.57 -13.69
C VAL A 56 1.21 -3.16 -15.02
N ASP A 57 0.61 -2.19 -15.70
CA ASP A 57 1.14 -1.63 -16.95
C ASP A 57 2.05 -0.42 -16.65
N PRO A 58 3.32 -0.43 -17.10
CA PRO A 58 4.30 0.61 -16.80
C PRO A 58 4.01 1.96 -17.48
N THR A 59 3.06 2.01 -18.43
CA THR A 59 2.56 3.25 -19.03
C THR A 59 1.84 4.12 -17.99
N TRP A 60 1.38 3.49 -16.90
CA TRP A 60 0.59 4.12 -15.86
C TRP A 60 1.31 4.16 -14.52
N ARG A 61 0.83 5.07 -13.69
CA ARG A 61 1.25 5.25 -12.31
C ARG A 61 -0.01 5.29 -11.47
N ILE A 62 -0.30 4.22 -10.74
CA ILE A 62 -1.54 4.11 -9.96
C ILE A 62 -1.19 3.97 -8.49
N TYR A 63 -1.79 4.83 -7.67
CA TYR A 63 -1.48 4.99 -6.26
C TYR A 63 -2.73 4.79 -5.42
N GLU A 64 -2.56 4.15 -4.26
CA GLU A 64 -3.59 4.08 -3.24
C GLU A 64 -3.23 4.94 -2.03
N PHE A 65 -4.26 5.55 -1.45
CA PHE A 65 -4.20 6.36 -0.25
C PHE A 65 -5.26 5.90 0.73
N GLN A 66 -5.00 6.11 2.02
CA GLN A 66 -5.98 5.90 3.07
C GLN A 66 -5.99 7.07 4.04
N ARG A 67 -7.19 7.60 4.31
CA ARG A 67 -7.40 8.62 5.33
C ARG A 67 -8.71 8.39 6.04
N GLU A 68 -8.67 8.36 7.37
CA GLU A 68 -9.87 8.22 8.22
C GLU A 68 -10.72 6.99 7.86
N GLY A 69 -10.08 5.88 7.48
CA GLY A 69 -10.75 4.64 7.07
C GLY A 69 -11.26 4.63 5.63
N MET A 70 -11.18 5.76 4.93
CA MET A 70 -11.57 5.92 3.53
C MET A 70 -10.39 5.64 2.62
N LEU A 71 -10.66 4.94 1.51
CA LEU A 71 -9.65 4.59 0.53
C LEU A 71 -9.79 5.50 -0.69
N TYR A 72 -8.66 5.83 -1.30
CA TYR A 72 -8.61 6.61 -2.52
C TYR A 72 -7.62 5.99 -3.49
N LEU A 73 -8.01 5.96 -4.75
CA LEU A 73 -7.20 5.54 -5.87
C LEU A 73 -6.93 6.76 -6.75
N GLN A 74 -5.68 6.95 -7.15
CA GLN A 74 -5.31 7.95 -8.15
C GLN A 74 -4.62 7.30 -9.34
N ILE A 75 -5.01 7.72 -10.54
CA ILE A 75 -4.43 7.28 -11.80
C ILE A 75 -3.65 8.43 -12.42
N ASN A 76 -2.36 8.21 -12.64
CA ASN A 76 -1.46 9.10 -13.35
C ASN A 76 -0.94 8.41 -14.63
N ASP A 77 -0.61 9.19 -15.63
CA ASP A 77 0.21 8.70 -16.76
C ASP A 77 1.71 8.71 -16.43
N ALA A 78 2.52 8.23 -17.37
CA ALA A 78 3.97 8.15 -17.23
C ALA A 78 4.64 9.52 -16.99
N SER A 79 4.02 10.63 -17.40
CA SER A 79 4.52 11.99 -17.19
C SER A 79 4.10 12.59 -15.84
N GLY A 80 3.29 11.86 -15.07
CA GLY A 80 2.76 12.30 -13.79
C GLY A 80 1.50 13.16 -13.90
N VAL A 81 0.87 13.25 -15.07
CA VAL A 81 -0.41 13.95 -15.18
C VAL A 81 -1.50 13.10 -14.53
N VAL A 82 -2.23 13.71 -13.58
CA VAL A 82 -3.39 13.07 -12.94
C VAL A 82 -4.52 12.92 -13.95
N ARG A 83 -4.83 11.67 -14.29
CA ARG A 83 -5.92 11.30 -15.20
C ARG A 83 -7.25 11.25 -14.46
N GLY A 84 -7.25 10.79 -13.21
CA GLY A 84 -8.35 11.01 -12.27
C GLY A 84 -8.24 10.18 -11.00
N ALA A 85 -9.30 10.18 -10.19
CA ALA A 85 -9.30 9.52 -8.90
C ALA A 85 -10.68 8.95 -8.53
N VAL A 86 -10.67 7.90 -7.69
CA VAL A 86 -11.85 7.20 -7.19
C VAL A 86 -11.74 7.01 -5.68
N GLY A 87 -12.83 7.26 -4.96
CA GLY A 87 -12.94 7.02 -3.53
C GLY A 87 -13.69 5.73 -3.25
N ARG A 88 -13.37 5.08 -2.13
CA ARG A 88 -14.08 3.90 -1.62
C ARG A 88 -14.36 4.03 -0.12
N ALA A 89 -15.59 3.67 0.25
CA ALA A 89 -16.13 3.65 1.61
C ALA A 89 -16.86 2.32 1.83
N GLY A 90 -16.15 1.31 2.33
CA GLY A 90 -16.70 -0.05 2.42
C GLY A 90 -17.16 -0.53 1.03
N GLU A 91 -18.47 -0.56 0.85
CA GLU A 91 -19.11 -1.03 -0.38
C GLU A 91 -19.24 0.03 -1.48
N LEU A 92 -19.23 1.31 -1.10
CA LEU A 92 -19.49 2.44 -1.99
C LEU A 92 -18.22 2.84 -2.74
N LEU A 93 -18.36 3.09 -4.04
CA LEU A 93 -17.34 3.66 -4.92
C LEU A 93 -17.88 4.94 -5.56
N TRP A 94 -17.05 5.98 -5.69
CA TRP A 94 -17.42 7.20 -6.40
C TRP A 94 -16.22 7.83 -7.09
N VAL A 95 -16.47 8.49 -8.22
CA VAL A 95 -15.45 9.26 -8.94
C VAL A 95 -15.25 10.60 -8.22
N LEU A 96 -14.00 10.99 -7.96
CA LEU A 96 -13.68 12.32 -7.44
C LEU A 96 -13.66 13.33 -8.59
N PRO A 97 -14.10 14.58 -8.39
CA PRO A 97 -14.16 15.61 -9.42
C PRO A 97 -12.77 16.21 -9.73
N MET A 98 -11.82 15.38 -10.17
CA MET A 98 -10.44 15.76 -10.45
C MET A 98 -9.78 14.90 -11.53
N GLY A 99 -8.74 15.45 -12.15
CA GLY A 99 -7.98 14.83 -13.23
C GLY A 99 -8.53 15.10 -14.61
N LYS A 100 -7.67 14.96 -15.63
CA LYS A 100 -8.00 15.34 -17.01
C LYS A 100 -9.06 14.46 -17.67
N ASP A 101 -9.25 13.25 -17.19
CA ASP A 101 -10.15 12.25 -17.77
C ASP A 101 -11.33 11.92 -16.89
N VAL A 102 -11.64 12.76 -15.89
CA VAL A 102 -12.71 12.49 -14.92
C VAL A 102 -14.04 12.12 -15.56
N SER A 103 -14.38 12.72 -16.71
CA SER A 103 -15.60 12.42 -17.48
C SER A 103 -15.60 11.06 -18.18
N ARG A 104 -14.45 10.38 -18.23
CA ARG A 104 -14.24 9.06 -18.85
C ARG A 104 -13.91 7.97 -17.82
N ILE A 105 -13.98 8.28 -16.53
CA ILE A 105 -13.89 7.31 -15.44
C ILE A 105 -15.30 6.89 -15.05
N ALA A 106 -15.55 5.60 -15.07
CA ALA A 106 -16.77 4.99 -14.54
C ALA A 106 -16.42 4.11 -13.35
N VAL A 107 -17.26 4.16 -12.32
CA VAL A 107 -17.29 3.13 -11.28
C VAL A 107 -18.36 2.12 -11.63
N SER A 108 -18.06 0.82 -11.56
CA SER A 108 -19.01 -0.23 -11.92
C SER A 108 -18.92 -1.42 -10.96
N THR A 109 -20.06 -2.04 -10.71
CA THR A 109 -20.16 -3.35 -10.06
C THR A 109 -20.53 -4.45 -11.06
N LEU A 110 -20.64 -4.10 -12.34
CA LEU A 110 -21.10 -4.96 -13.43
C LEU A 110 -19.94 -5.60 -14.21
N VAL A 111 -20.30 -6.46 -15.17
CA VAL A 111 -19.38 -7.14 -16.07
C VAL A 111 -18.50 -6.15 -16.83
N VAL A 112 -17.19 -6.29 -16.66
CA VAL A 112 -16.19 -5.53 -17.41
C VAL A 112 -16.15 -6.08 -18.85
N PRO A 113 -16.15 -5.22 -19.89
CA PRO A 113 -16.06 -5.66 -21.27
C PRO A 113 -14.79 -6.49 -21.53
N ALA A 114 -14.88 -7.53 -22.36
CA ALA A 114 -13.74 -8.40 -22.69
C ALA A 114 -12.57 -7.66 -23.36
N ILE A 115 -12.84 -6.50 -23.97
CA ILE A 115 -11.82 -5.64 -24.58
C ILE A 115 -11.03 -4.82 -23.55
N ALA A 116 -11.45 -4.81 -22.28
CA ALA A 116 -10.81 -4.01 -21.26
C ALA A 116 -9.54 -4.71 -20.76
N GLN A 117 -8.48 -3.94 -20.60
CA GLN A 117 -7.17 -4.40 -20.15
C GLN A 117 -7.03 -4.16 -18.65
N LEU A 118 -6.58 -5.17 -17.91
CA LEU A 118 -6.25 -5.00 -16.50
C LEU A 118 -4.97 -4.16 -16.38
N VAL A 119 -5.06 -3.02 -15.71
CA VAL A 119 -3.91 -2.14 -15.48
C VAL A 119 -3.55 -2.02 -14.00
N TYR A 120 -4.41 -2.54 -13.11
CA TYR A 120 -4.25 -2.45 -11.67
C TYR A 120 -5.16 -3.44 -10.93
N GLN A 121 -4.63 -4.09 -9.90
CA GLN A 121 -5.43 -4.89 -8.97
C GLN A 121 -4.77 -4.99 -7.59
N THR A 122 -5.55 -4.67 -6.55
CA THR A 122 -5.27 -4.92 -5.12
C THR A 122 -6.52 -5.51 -4.49
N ASP A 123 -6.55 -5.79 -3.18
CA ASP A 123 -7.79 -6.17 -2.48
C ASP A 123 -8.81 -5.00 -2.38
N ASN A 124 -8.38 -3.78 -2.70
CA ASN A 124 -9.19 -2.58 -2.57
C ASN A 124 -9.84 -2.14 -3.89
N PHE A 125 -9.09 -2.15 -4.99
CA PHE A 125 -9.60 -1.72 -6.29
C PHE A 125 -9.09 -2.63 -7.41
N THR A 126 -9.90 -2.73 -8.45
CA THR A 126 -9.47 -3.25 -9.75
C THR A 126 -9.74 -2.17 -10.80
N VAL A 127 -8.72 -1.82 -11.59
CA VAL A 127 -8.85 -0.84 -12.68
C VAL A 127 -8.66 -1.54 -14.01
N HIS A 128 -9.63 -1.31 -14.88
CA HIS A 128 -9.56 -1.70 -16.28
C HIS A 128 -9.51 -0.48 -17.18
N LEU A 129 -8.69 -0.58 -18.21
CA LEU A 129 -8.55 0.40 -19.27
C LEU A 129 -9.27 -0.11 -20.52
N ILE A 130 -10.12 0.72 -21.11
CA ILE A 130 -10.68 0.47 -22.43
C ILE A 130 -10.03 1.44 -23.41
N PRO A 131 -9.19 0.94 -24.33
CA PRO A 131 -8.65 1.74 -25.42
C PRO A 131 -9.79 2.34 -26.27
N SER A 132 -9.66 3.62 -26.63
CA SER A 132 -10.65 4.30 -27.47
C SER A 132 -9.97 5.40 -28.28
N THR A 133 -10.50 5.67 -29.48
CA THR A 133 -10.03 6.75 -30.36
C THR A 133 -10.33 8.15 -29.80
N SER A 134 -11.29 8.25 -28.88
CA SER A 134 -11.65 9.48 -28.16
C SER A 134 -10.87 9.71 -26.86
N GLY A 135 -9.84 8.90 -26.60
CA GLY A 135 -9.05 8.90 -25.37
C GLY A 135 -9.43 7.77 -24.42
N GLU A 136 -8.53 7.46 -23.49
CA GLU A 136 -8.65 6.34 -22.57
C GLU A 136 -9.94 6.42 -21.74
N ARG A 137 -10.66 5.29 -21.62
CA ARG A 137 -11.79 5.14 -20.69
C ARG A 137 -11.43 4.17 -19.59
N TRP A 138 -11.83 4.49 -18.38
CA TRP A 138 -11.43 3.76 -17.18
C TRP A 138 -12.65 3.17 -16.51
N ILE A 139 -12.58 1.90 -16.14
CA ILE A 139 -13.56 1.25 -15.29
C ILE A 139 -12.88 0.87 -14.00
N VAL A 140 -13.30 1.48 -12.91
CA VAL A 140 -12.86 1.13 -11.57
C VAL A 140 -13.94 0.30 -10.90
N THR A 141 -13.55 -0.86 -10.41
CA THR A 141 -14.43 -1.78 -9.70
C THR A 141 -13.82 -2.13 -8.36
N ARG A 142 -14.60 -2.78 -7.51
CA ARG A 142 -14.08 -3.40 -6.31
C ARG A 142 -13.48 -4.75 -6.65
N THR A 143 -12.35 -5.07 -6.02
CA THR A 143 -11.84 -6.44 -6.02
C THR A 143 -12.74 -7.30 -5.12
N LYS A 144 -13.08 -8.49 -5.62
CA LYS A 144 -13.93 -9.46 -4.92
C LYS A 144 -13.16 -10.23 -3.87
#